data_AF-A0A831RYJ6-F1
#
_entry.id   AF-A0A831RYJ6-F1
#
_cell.length_a   1.000
_cell.length_b   1.000
_cell.length_c   1.000
_cell.angle_alpha   90.00
_cell.angle_beta   90.00
_cell.angle_gamma   90.00
#
_symmetry.space_group_name_H-M   'P 1'
#
loop_
_entity.id
_entity.type
_entity.pdbx_description
1 polymer ?
#
loop_
_entity_poly.entity_id
_entity_poly.type
_entity_poly.pdbx_seq_one_letter_code
_entity_poly.pdbx_strand_id
1 'polypeptide(L)'
;MKHLNWLLLLLCAPLLAAPDGKALYEDNCSVCHHSRGEGGIGLPLTDEILSQVSDDYIAKTIRHGRPGRIMPSFEALSPAQVKAIVRYVRSWSGKPGPVFKTAKLKGDAKLGKPLYEKNCVRCHGKDGSGEGPGTGVTMSRERTFMVMPAALNNRGFQQSASDAMIHDIILSGRKVGGMPSFKSKLSDQEISHVVAYLRTLKPPVIRQGMEEWRGKPAYIMESPYDFDTTVENVKQALTGANFRIFPQRYLEQGLADEFSVNTRQVSIRFCNFKELYHLLNIDPRLGTVLPCRINVIERDGKVLVISANVAQLATLFNNQELSEVGVLMEEVILAVMEEATL
;
A
#
# COMPACT_ATOMS: atom_id res chain seq x y z
N MET A 1 31.92 9.97 71.15
CA MET A 1 30.78 10.62 70.47
C MET A 1 31.26 11.04 69.09
N LYS A 2 30.98 10.22 68.05
CA LYS A 2 31.36 10.51 66.65
C LYS A 2 30.07 10.90 65.92
N HIS A 3 29.97 12.16 65.50
CA HIS A 3 28.85 12.65 64.68
C HIS A 3 29.07 12.19 63.23
N LEU A 4 28.22 11.28 62.76
CA LEU A 4 28.19 10.83 61.37
C LEU A 4 27.19 11.73 60.62
N ASN A 5 27.72 12.66 59.84
CA ASN A 5 26.96 13.59 59.01
C ASN A 5 26.55 12.86 57.72
N TRP A 6 25.29 12.44 57.61
CA TRP A 6 24.74 11.88 56.37
C TRP A 6 24.41 13.04 55.40
N LEU A 7 25.31 13.28 54.44
CA LEU A 7 24.99 14.04 53.23
C LEU A 7 23.96 13.26 52.40
N LEU A 8 22.72 13.76 52.33
CA LEU A 8 21.78 13.38 51.27
C LEU A 8 22.29 13.94 49.93
N LEU A 9 22.85 13.07 49.09
CA LEU A 9 23.03 13.34 47.65
C LEU A 9 21.66 13.24 46.97
N LEU A 10 21.05 14.38 46.68
CA LEU A 10 19.92 14.50 45.76
C LEU A 10 20.40 14.16 44.34
N LEU A 11 20.15 12.93 43.90
CA LEU A 11 20.23 12.53 42.49
C LEU A 11 19.18 13.30 41.69
N CYS A 12 19.57 14.43 41.11
CA CYS A 12 18.78 15.14 40.13
C CYS A 12 18.87 14.37 38.80
N ALA A 13 17.97 13.41 38.58
CA ALA A 13 17.81 12.79 37.27
C ALA A 13 17.41 13.89 36.26
N PRO A 14 18.06 13.99 35.09
CA PRO A 14 17.66 14.96 34.08
C PRO A 14 16.24 14.62 33.63
N LEU A 15 15.30 15.52 33.91
CA LEU A 15 13.98 15.51 33.29
C LEU A 15 14.19 15.72 31.79
N LEU A 16 14.21 14.64 31.00
CA LEU A 16 14.08 14.75 29.55
C LEU A 16 12.76 15.50 29.27
N ALA A 17 12.86 16.67 28.66
CA ALA A 17 11.70 17.48 28.29
C ALA A 17 10.71 16.61 27.47
N ALA A 18 9.42 16.74 27.76
CA ALA A 18 8.40 15.99 27.03
C ALA A 18 8.49 16.31 25.53
N PRO A 19 8.33 15.33 24.63
CA PRO A 19 8.40 15.59 23.19
C PRO A 19 7.38 16.65 22.75
N ASP A 20 7.83 17.59 21.92
CA ASP A 20 6.98 18.63 21.34
C ASP A 20 6.12 18.05 20.22
N GLY A 21 4.84 17.82 20.51
CA GLY A 21 3.89 17.25 19.56
C GLY A 21 3.60 18.15 18.36
N LYS A 22 3.72 19.48 18.51
CA LYS A 22 3.48 20.43 17.42
C LYS A 22 4.63 20.37 16.43
N ALA A 23 5.87 20.50 16.90
CA ALA A 23 7.06 20.42 16.05
C ALA A 23 7.11 19.07 15.31
N LEU A 24 6.86 17.96 16.02
CA LEU A 24 6.80 16.64 15.41
C LEU A 24 5.71 16.53 14.32
N TYR A 25 4.55 17.15 14.52
CA TYR A 25 3.49 17.15 13.51
C TYR A 25 3.86 18.01 12.29
N GLU A 26 4.46 19.17 12.52
CA GLU A 26 4.94 20.07 11.45
C GLU A 26 5.97 19.34 10.57
N ASP A 27 6.94 18.67 11.19
CA ASP A 27 8.03 17.96 10.48
C ASP A 27 7.55 16.72 9.70
N ASN A 28 6.52 16.02 10.21
CA ASN A 28 6.18 14.68 9.71
C ASN A 28 4.82 14.57 9.01
N CYS A 29 3.88 15.46 9.32
CA CYS A 29 2.45 15.27 8.95
C CYS A 29 1.88 16.44 8.15
N SER A 30 2.36 17.66 8.38
CA SER A 30 1.77 18.88 7.82
C SER A 30 1.82 18.94 6.30
N VAL A 31 2.81 18.31 5.66
CA VAL A 31 2.92 18.24 4.19
C VAL A 31 1.70 17.57 3.54
N CYS A 32 1.10 16.59 4.22
CA CYS A 32 -0.06 15.86 3.73
C CYS A 32 -1.36 16.34 4.35
N HIS A 33 -1.37 16.63 5.65
CA HIS A 33 -2.57 16.96 6.41
C HIS A 33 -2.79 18.45 6.66
N HIS A 34 -1.87 19.31 6.19
CA HIS A 34 -1.78 20.75 6.48
C HIS A 34 -1.55 21.07 7.97
N SER A 35 -1.28 22.35 8.29
CA SER A 35 -0.81 22.76 9.61
C SER A 35 -1.80 22.54 10.77
N ARG A 36 -3.10 22.46 10.48
CA ARG A 36 -4.17 22.22 11.47
C ARG A 36 -5.10 21.07 11.05
N GLY A 37 -4.63 20.14 10.22
CA GLY A 37 -5.42 18.99 9.83
C GLY A 37 -6.49 19.29 8.79
N GLU A 38 -6.35 20.35 7.99
CA GLU A 38 -7.32 20.75 6.97
C GLU A 38 -7.49 19.70 5.84
N GLY A 39 -6.53 18.78 5.68
CA GLY A 39 -6.59 17.71 4.67
C GLY A 39 -5.70 17.98 3.47
N GLY A 40 -6.16 17.76 2.24
CA GLY A 40 -5.37 17.94 1.01
C GLY A 40 -4.94 16.61 0.39
N ILE A 41 -3.63 16.33 0.41
CA ILE A 41 -3.05 15.04 -0.02
C ILE A 41 -3.51 13.94 0.94
N GLY A 42 -3.36 14.20 2.24
CA GLY A 42 -3.90 13.39 3.32
C GLY A 42 -5.36 13.72 3.60
N LEU A 43 -6.01 12.83 4.34
CA LEU A 43 -7.39 13.04 4.78
C LEU A 43 -7.47 14.22 5.76
N PRO A 44 -8.56 15.00 5.74
CA PRO A 44 -8.80 15.99 6.79
C PRO A 44 -8.87 15.32 8.16
N LEU A 45 -8.40 16.01 9.20
CA LEU A 45 -8.39 15.61 10.60
C LEU A 45 -9.33 16.53 11.41
N THR A 46 -10.52 16.77 10.89
CA THR A 46 -11.53 17.66 11.50
C THR A 46 -12.09 17.08 12.80
N ASP A 47 -12.73 17.92 13.63
CA ASP A 47 -13.42 17.49 14.86
C ASP A 47 -14.39 16.33 14.58
N GLU A 48 -15.10 16.37 13.46
CA GLU A 48 -16.06 15.32 13.07
C GLU A 48 -15.39 13.95 12.81
N ILE A 49 -14.21 13.93 12.20
CA ILE A 49 -13.46 12.68 11.99
C ILE A 49 -12.86 12.22 13.31
N LEU A 50 -12.25 13.14 14.05
CA LEU A 50 -11.59 12.86 15.32
C LEU A 50 -12.58 12.33 16.36
N SER A 51 -13.82 12.80 16.39
CA SER A 51 -14.83 12.33 17.36
C SER A 51 -15.25 10.87 17.16
N GLN A 52 -14.90 10.23 16.04
CA GLN A 52 -15.28 8.85 15.71
C GLN A 52 -14.11 7.85 15.77
N VAL A 53 -12.91 8.28 16.19
CA VAL A 53 -11.73 7.40 16.26
C VAL A 53 -11.06 7.54 17.61
N SER A 54 -10.53 6.46 18.18
CA SER A 54 -9.83 6.51 19.48
C SER A 54 -8.39 6.98 19.33
N ASP A 55 -7.78 7.39 20.44
CA ASP A 55 -6.35 7.78 20.48
C ASP A 55 -5.44 6.61 20.12
N ASP A 56 -5.79 5.40 20.54
CA ASP A 56 -5.09 4.16 20.19
C ASP A 56 -5.11 3.91 18.68
N TYR A 57 -6.24 4.16 18.01
CA TYR A 57 -6.33 4.03 16.56
C TYR A 57 -5.42 5.03 15.84
N ILE A 58 -5.38 6.29 16.30
CA ILE A 58 -4.51 7.31 15.71
C ILE A 58 -3.05 6.90 15.93
N ALA A 59 -2.67 6.51 17.15
CA ALA A 59 -1.31 6.10 17.47
C ALA A 59 -0.85 4.91 16.62
N LYS A 60 -1.68 3.87 16.48
CA LYS A 60 -1.40 2.71 15.64
C LYS A 60 -1.38 3.05 14.15
N THR A 61 -2.23 3.98 13.71
CA THR A 61 -2.23 4.46 12.32
C THR A 61 -0.95 5.22 12.00
N ILE A 62 -0.45 6.07 12.90
CA ILE A 62 0.85 6.73 12.75
C ILE A 62 1.97 5.67 12.68
N ARG A 63 1.94 4.68 13.58
CA ARG A 63 3.00 3.67 13.65
C ARG A 63 3.04 2.75 12.43
N HIS A 64 1.90 2.21 12.02
CA HIS A 64 1.82 1.20 10.96
C HIS A 64 1.55 1.77 9.57
N GLY A 65 1.14 3.04 9.47
CA GLY A 65 0.71 3.65 8.23
C GLY A 65 -0.44 2.89 7.56
N ARG A 66 -0.48 3.00 6.23
CA ARG A 66 -1.35 2.21 5.35
C ARG A 66 -0.48 1.69 4.19
N PRO A 67 0.19 0.54 4.33
CA PRO A 67 1.06 0.00 3.29
C PRO A 67 0.35 -0.09 1.94
N GLY A 68 1.01 0.31 0.85
CA GLY A 68 0.41 0.40 -0.48
C GLY A 68 -0.54 1.60 -0.68
N ARG A 69 -0.63 2.53 0.28
CA ARG A 69 -1.36 3.80 0.20
C ARG A 69 -0.44 4.96 0.60
N ILE A 70 -0.92 6.19 0.44
CA ILE A 70 -0.12 7.41 0.62
C ILE A 70 0.27 7.74 2.07
N MET A 71 -0.37 7.12 3.07
CA MET A 71 -0.02 7.33 4.48
C MET A 71 1.13 6.39 4.87
N PRO A 72 2.36 6.89 5.05
CA PRO A 72 3.51 6.06 5.38
C PRO A 72 3.46 5.58 6.84
N SER A 73 4.32 4.63 7.18
CA SER A 73 4.58 4.24 8.56
C SER A 73 5.64 5.14 9.20
N PHE A 74 5.48 5.43 10.50
CA PHE A 74 6.43 6.24 11.28
C PHE A 74 7.03 5.39 12.42
N GLU A 75 7.55 4.21 12.10
CA GLU A 75 8.10 3.28 13.09
C GLU A 75 9.33 3.81 13.84
N ALA A 76 10.04 4.78 13.24
CA ALA A 76 11.17 5.47 13.85
C ALA A 76 10.77 6.38 15.02
N LEU A 77 9.51 6.82 15.10
CA LEU A 77 9.03 7.64 16.20
C LEU A 77 8.84 6.78 17.46
N SER A 78 9.40 7.26 18.58
CA SER A 78 9.20 6.64 19.88
C SER A 78 7.72 6.69 20.33
N PRO A 79 7.28 5.77 21.20
CA PRO A 79 5.91 5.82 21.75
C PRO A 79 5.55 7.17 22.38
N ALA A 80 6.52 7.84 23.01
CA ALA A 80 6.33 9.15 23.62
C ALA A 80 6.10 10.26 22.57
N GLN A 81 6.84 10.22 21.46
CA GLN A 81 6.67 11.14 20.33
C GLN A 81 5.31 10.94 19.65
N VAL A 82 4.92 9.68 19.37
CA VAL A 82 3.59 9.38 18.81
C VAL A 82 2.49 9.88 19.74
N LYS A 83 2.60 9.65 21.05
CA LYS A 83 1.63 10.16 22.03
C LYS A 83 1.58 11.69 22.06
N ALA A 84 2.71 12.38 21.83
CA ALA A 84 2.76 13.83 21.75
C ALA A 84 2.03 14.36 20.51
N ILE A 85 2.23 13.74 19.35
CA ILE A 85 1.50 14.05 18.11
C ILE A 85 -0.01 13.84 18.31
N VAL A 86 -0.42 12.70 18.89
CA VAL A 86 -1.84 12.42 19.17
C VAL A 86 -2.44 13.50 20.06
N ARG A 87 -1.75 13.92 21.14
CA ARG A 87 -2.23 15.03 21.98
C ARG A 87 -2.37 16.33 21.21
N TYR A 88 -1.41 16.66 20.33
CA TYR A 88 -1.46 17.87 19.52
C TYR A 88 -2.66 17.85 18.56
N VAL A 89 -2.87 16.75 17.82
CA VAL A 89 -4.03 16.57 16.94
C VAL A 89 -5.34 16.68 17.72
N ARG A 90 -5.41 16.12 18.93
CA ARG A 90 -6.60 16.22 19.81
C ARG A 90 -6.85 17.61 20.36
N SER A 91 -5.82 18.44 20.47
CA SER A 91 -5.99 19.81 20.96
C SER A 91 -6.89 20.66 20.05
N TRP A 92 -7.04 20.28 18.77
CA TRP A 92 -7.87 21.01 17.82
C TRP A 92 -9.37 20.77 18.03
N SER A 93 -9.77 19.58 18.46
CA SER A 93 -11.18 19.27 18.79
C SER A 93 -11.57 19.78 20.17
N GLY A 94 -10.60 19.94 21.07
CA GLY A 94 -10.85 20.24 22.49
C GLY A 94 -11.60 19.11 23.23
N LYS A 95 -11.74 17.93 22.61
CA LYS A 95 -12.48 16.78 23.14
C LYS A 95 -11.58 15.56 23.23
N PRO A 96 -11.69 14.76 24.31
CA PRO A 96 -11.00 13.47 24.37
C PRO A 96 -11.49 12.54 23.28
N GLY A 97 -10.64 11.60 22.84
CA GLY A 97 -11.04 10.57 21.90
C GLY A 97 -12.12 9.64 22.48
N PRO A 98 -13.06 9.14 21.66
CA PRO A 98 -14.03 8.14 22.11
C PRO A 98 -13.36 6.89 22.67
N VAL A 99 -13.96 6.35 23.73
CA VAL A 99 -13.59 5.06 24.32
C VAL A 99 -14.66 4.05 23.92
N PHE A 100 -14.26 3.06 23.13
CA PHE A 100 -15.15 2.00 22.66
C PHE A 100 -15.16 0.84 23.66
N LYS A 101 -16.34 0.24 23.89
CA LYS A 101 -16.49 -0.92 24.77
C LYS A 101 -15.73 -2.12 24.18
N THR A 102 -14.73 -2.63 24.90
CA THR A 102 -13.85 -3.71 24.43
C THR A 102 -14.42 -5.11 24.61
N ALA A 103 -15.72 -5.24 24.91
CA ALA A 103 -16.36 -6.54 25.00
C ALA A 103 -16.15 -7.31 23.69
N LYS A 104 -15.66 -8.54 23.79
CA LYS A 104 -15.35 -9.36 22.61
C LYS A 104 -16.64 -9.56 21.81
N LEU A 105 -16.70 -8.97 20.61
CA LEU A 105 -17.80 -9.17 19.69
C LEU A 105 -17.84 -10.65 19.30
N LYS A 106 -19.02 -11.28 19.47
CA LYS A 106 -19.24 -12.67 19.06
C LYS A 106 -19.83 -12.66 17.65
N GLY A 107 -18.97 -12.59 16.64
CA GLY A 107 -19.35 -12.64 15.23
C GLY A 107 -19.04 -13.99 14.58
N ASP A 108 -19.64 -14.23 13.40
CA ASP A 108 -19.37 -15.38 12.55
C ASP A 108 -19.15 -14.85 11.13
N ALA A 109 -17.96 -15.07 10.59
CA ALA A 109 -17.58 -14.58 9.27
C ALA A 109 -18.46 -15.17 8.15
N LYS A 110 -18.98 -16.40 8.31
CA LYS A 110 -19.86 -17.04 7.32
C LYS A 110 -21.20 -16.31 7.22
N LEU A 111 -21.73 -15.85 8.35
CA LEU A 111 -22.95 -15.04 8.42
C LEU A 111 -22.69 -13.59 8.01
N GLY A 112 -21.47 -13.08 8.26
CA GLY A 112 -21.08 -11.71 7.91
C GLY A 112 -20.86 -11.49 6.41
N LYS A 113 -20.35 -12.50 5.69
CA LYS A 113 -20.07 -12.41 4.25
C LYS A 113 -21.27 -11.95 3.41
N PRO A 114 -22.46 -12.58 3.46
CA PRO A 114 -23.60 -12.13 2.66
C PRO A 114 -24.09 -10.73 3.05
N LEU A 115 -23.96 -10.35 4.33
CA LEU A 115 -24.29 -9.00 4.80
C LEU A 115 -23.33 -7.96 4.21
N TYR A 116 -22.03 -8.27 4.16
CA TYR A 116 -21.03 -7.43 3.51
C TYR A 116 -21.26 -7.31 2.01
N GLU A 117 -21.49 -8.44 1.33
CA GLU A 117 -21.76 -8.47 -0.12
C GLU A 117 -22.97 -7.61 -0.50
N LYS A 118 -24.04 -7.66 0.30
CA LYS A 118 -25.26 -6.89 0.08
C LYS A 118 -25.11 -5.39 0.36
N ASN A 119 -24.33 -5.01 1.36
CA ASN A 119 -24.38 -3.66 1.93
C ASN A 119 -23.10 -2.82 1.73
N CYS A 120 -21.94 -3.47 1.61
CA CYS A 120 -20.64 -2.81 1.76
C CYS A 120 -19.84 -2.80 0.45
N VAL A 121 -19.98 -3.84 -0.39
CA VAL A 121 -19.17 -4.05 -1.60
C VAL A 121 -19.22 -2.89 -2.58
N ARG A 122 -20.37 -2.22 -2.70
CA ARG A 122 -20.55 -1.07 -3.59
C ARG A 122 -19.49 0.02 -3.38
N CYS A 123 -19.05 0.22 -2.14
CA CYS A 123 -18.07 1.26 -1.78
C CYS A 123 -16.72 0.68 -1.36
N HIS A 124 -16.70 -0.46 -0.66
CA HIS A 124 -15.47 -1.05 -0.11
C HIS A 124 -14.84 -2.13 -1.01
N GLY A 125 -15.48 -2.50 -2.12
CA GLY A 125 -15.01 -3.58 -3.00
C GLY A 125 -15.30 -4.98 -2.43
N LYS A 126 -15.28 -6.01 -3.30
CA LYS A 126 -15.56 -7.40 -2.89
C LYS A 126 -14.48 -7.95 -1.97
N ASP A 127 -13.24 -7.52 -2.19
CA ASP A 127 -12.06 -7.90 -1.42
C ASP A 127 -11.76 -6.95 -0.25
N GLY A 128 -12.51 -5.85 -0.11
CA GLY A 128 -12.26 -4.82 0.90
C GLY A 128 -11.14 -3.84 0.55
N SER A 129 -10.67 -3.79 -0.70
CA SER A 129 -9.64 -2.85 -1.14
C SER A 129 -10.03 -1.37 -1.03
N GLY A 130 -11.33 -1.07 -1.04
CA GLY A 130 -11.83 0.29 -1.22
C GLY A 130 -11.73 0.79 -2.67
N GLU A 131 -11.66 -0.11 -3.66
CA GLU A 131 -11.51 0.24 -5.10
C GLU A 131 -12.78 -0.07 -5.92
N GLY A 132 -13.94 -0.15 -5.27
CA GLY A 132 -15.22 -0.33 -5.95
C GLY A 132 -15.55 0.81 -6.92
N PRO A 133 -16.50 0.62 -7.87
CA PRO A 133 -16.95 1.65 -8.80
C PRO A 133 -17.41 2.90 -8.04
N GLY A 134 -16.51 3.89 -7.97
CA GLY A 134 -16.68 5.12 -7.20
C GLY A 134 -15.49 5.53 -6.33
N THR A 135 -14.37 4.78 -6.24
CA THR A 135 -13.45 4.98 -5.09
C THR A 135 -11.92 4.89 -5.31
N GLY A 136 -11.37 5.43 -6.40
CA GLY A 136 -9.90 5.58 -6.53
C GLY A 136 -9.45 7.05 -6.61
N VAL A 137 -8.56 7.50 -5.72
CA VAL A 137 -7.72 8.69 -5.94
C VAL A 137 -6.26 8.27 -6.02
N THR A 138 -5.81 8.00 -7.24
CA THR A 138 -4.50 8.48 -7.69
C THR A 138 -4.77 9.68 -8.62
N MET A 139 -3.74 10.31 -9.17
CA MET A 139 -3.75 11.55 -10.00
C MET A 139 -4.74 11.59 -11.19
N SER A 140 -5.64 10.63 -11.36
CA SER A 140 -6.40 10.35 -12.58
C SER A 140 -7.92 10.25 -12.41
N ARG A 141 -8.52 10.66 -11.28
CA ARG A 141 -9.99 10.67 -11.10
C ARG A 141 -10.52 11.91 -10.39
N GLU A 142 -11.70 12.36 -10.81
CA GLU A 142 -12.50 13.34 -10.08
C GLU A 142 -12.84 12.83 -8.67
N ARG A 143 -12.64 13.68 -7.66
CA ARG A 143 -13.01 13.40 -6.27
C ARG A 143 -14.53 13.47 -6.12
N THR A 144 -15.22 12.35 -6.35
CA THR A 144 -16.66 12.23 -6.04
C THR A 144 -16.94 12.12 -4.54
N PHE A 145 -15.94 11.72 -3.74
CA PHE A 145 -15.99 11.74 -2.27
C PHE A 145 -14.87 12.61 -1.69
N MET A 146 -15.20 13.39 -0.65
CA MET A 146 -14.21 14.16 0.12
C MET A 146 -13.23 13.24 0.87
N VAL A 147 -13.73 12.10 1.37
CA VAL A 147 -12.96 11.05 2.03
C VAL A 147 -13.31 9.72 1.40
N MET A 148 -12.29 9.03 0.90
CA MET A 148 -12.45 7.71 0.27
C MET A 148 -12.78 6.64 1.31
N PRO A 149 -13.53 5.58 0.94
CA PRO A 149 -13.72 4.43 1.80
C PRO A 149 -12.38 3.78 2.17
N ALA A 150 -12.29 3.33 3.42
CA ALA A 150 -11.10 2.66 3.89
C ALA A 150 -10.88 1.33 3.14
N ALA A 151 -9.62 1.06 2.80
CA ALA A 151 -9.15 -0.26 2.40
C ALA A 151 -9.21 -1.19 3.62
N LEU A 152 -10.33 -1.87 3.79
CA LEU A 152 -10.62 -2.77 4.91
C LEU A 152 -9.65 -3.96 4.93
N ASN A 153 -9.17 -4.43 3.77
CA ASN A 153 -8.16 -5.49 3.70
C ASN A 153 -6.73 -5.03 3.99
N ASN A 154 -6.50 -3.72 4.18
CA ASN A 154 -5.17 -3.19 4.42
C ASN A 154 -4.65 -3.63 5.79
N ARG A 155 -3.42 -4.18 5.84
CA ARG A 155 -2.80 -4.63 7.10
C ARG A 155 -2.70 -3.53 8.15
N GLY A 156 -2.31 -2.32 7.75
CA GLY A 156 -2.23 -1.18 8.66
C GLY A 156 -3.60 -0.84 9.25
N PHE A 157 -4.65 -0.85 8.43
CA PHE A 157 -6.04 -0.66 8.90
C PHE A 157 -6.44 -1.77 9.88
N GLN A 158 -6.23 -3.03 9.52
CA GLN A 158 -6.56 -4.19 10.36
C GLN A 158 -5.85 -4.14 11.72
N GLN A 159 -4.59 -3.68 11.77
CA GLN A 159 -3.83 -3.53 13.02
C GLN A 159 -4.27 -2.32 13.86
N SER A 160 -4.75 -1.26 13.22
CA SER A 160 -5.10 -0.01 13.90
C SER A 160 -6.54 0.01 14.40
N ALA A 161 -7.49 -0.47 13.60
CA ALA A 161 -8.91 -0.46 13.91
C ALA A 161 -9.24 -1.57 14.91
N SER A 162 -9.86 -1.24 16.04
CA SER A 162 -10.43 -2.24 16.96
C SER A 162 -11.80 -2.70 16.48
N ASP A 163 -12.19 -3.92 16.83
CA ASP A 163 -13.52 -4.49 16.49
C ASP A 163 -14.67 -3.59 16.97
N ALA A 164 -14.57 -3.12 18.22
CA ALA A 164 -15.57 -2.24 18.82
C ALA A 164 -15.72 -0.91 18.07
N MET A 165 -14.62 -0.36 17.58
CA MET A 165 -14.65 0.85 16.76
C MET A 165 -15.28 0.58 15.39
N ILE A 166 -14.92 -0.53 14.72
CA ILE A 166 -15.51 -0.87 13.43
C ILE A 166 -17.02 -1.05 13.57
N HIS A 167 -17.45 -1.75 14.62
CA HIS A 167 -18.86 -1.95 14.96
C HIS A 167 -19.59 -0.62 15.18
N ASP A 168 -19.03 0.29 15.99
CA ASP A 168 -19.62 1.61 16.24
C ASP A 168 -19.70 2.46 14.97
N ILE A 169 -18.67 2.41 14.11
CA ILE A 169 -18.67 3.10 12.81
C ILE A 169 -19.77 2.56 11.89
N ILE A 170 -20.00 1.25 11.86
CA ILE A 170 -21.08 0.66 11.04
C ILE A 170 -22.45 1.10 11.60
N LEU A 171 -22.61 1.12 12.92
CA LEU A 171 -23.82 1.61 13.57
C LEU A 171 -24.08 3.09 13.27
N SER A 172 -23.08 3.95 13.43
CA SER A 172 -23.23 5.40 13.40
C SER A 172 -23.07 6.02 12.00
N GLY A 173 -22.36 5.33 11.10
CA GLY A 173 -21.95 5.86 9.80
C GLY A 173 -20.85 6.93 9.89
N ARG A 174 -20.43 7.46 8.74
CA ARG A 174 -19.46 8.57 8.60
C ARG A 174 -19.95 9.57 7.57
N LYS A 175 -20.32 10.78 8.00
CA LYS A 175 -20.82 11.81 7.09
C LYS A 175 -19.74 12.32 6.13
N VAL A 176 -18.52 12.56 6.63
CA VAL A 176 -17.39 13.13 5.85
C VAL A 176 -16.94 12.24 4.69
N GLY A 177 -17.34 10.96 4.66
CA GLY A 177 -17.12 10.02 3.55
C GLY A 177 -18.40 9.42 2.95
N GLY A 178 -19.58 9.95 3.29
CA GLY A 178 -20.87 9.47 2.78
C GLY A 178 -21.24 8.04 3.21
N MET A 179 -20.60 7.47 4.24
CA MET A 179 -20.94 6.16 4.77
C MET A 179 -22.23 6.27 5.61
N PRO A 180 -23.35 5.64 5.19
CA PRO A 180 -24.61 5.73 5.94
C PRO A 180 -24.53 4.97 7.28
N SER A 181 -25.41 5.34 8.20
CA SER A 181 -25.68 4.54 9.40
C SER A 181 -26.42 3.25 9.03
N PHE A 182 -26.04 2.13 9.65
CA PHE A 182 -26.73 0.84 9.51
C PHE A 182 -27.61 0.47 10.70
N LYS A 183 -27.75 1.35 11.70
CA LYS A 183 -28.55 1.12 12.91
C LYS A 183 -30.00 0.69 12.64
N SER A 184 -30.60 1.15 11.55
CA SER A 184 -31.97 0.80 11.15
C SER A 184 -32.07 -0.34 10.15
N LYS A 185 -30.93 -0.89 9.70
CA LYS A 185 -30.87 -1.92 8.63
C LYS A 185 -30.31 -3.25 9.11
N LEU A 186 -29.42 -3.22 10.09
CA LEU A 186 -28.75 -4.39 10.66
C LEU A 186 -28.88 -4.35 12.18
N SER A 187 -29.16 -5.50 12.77
CA SER A 187 -29.07 -5.70 14.22
C SER A 187 -27.63 -5.65 14.71
N ASP A 188 -27.45 -5.45 16.02
CA ASP A 188 -26.15 -5.44 16.69
C ASP A 188 -25.33 -6.74 16.44
N GLN A 189 -26.04 -7.87 16.42
CA GLN A 189 -25.47 -9.19 16.17
C GLN A 189 -25.07 -9.37 14.70
N GLU A 190 -25.87 -8.87 13.75
CA GLU A 190 -25.51 -8.86 12.32
C GLU A 190 -24.27 -8.01 12.05
N ILE A 191 -24.16 -6.85 12.69
CA ILE A 191 -22.96 -6.01 12.59
C ILE A 191 -21.74 -6.75 13.18
N SER A 192 -21.91 -7.47 14.30
CA SER A 192 -20.85 -8.32 14.85
C SER A 192 -20.40 -9.41 13.86
N HIS A 193 -21.33 -10.03 13.12
CA HIS A 193 -20.98 -10.97 12.04
C HIS A 193 -20.21 -10.28 10.91
N VAL A 194 -20.62 -9.08 10.49
CA VAL A 194 -19.89 -8.28 9.50
C VAL A 194 -18.47 -8.01 9.98
N VAL A 195 -18.28 -7.54 11.22
CA VAL A 195 -16.93 -7.30 11.77
C VAL A 195 -16.07 -8.56 11.74
N ALA A 196 -16.62 -9.72 12.11
CA ALA A 196 -15.90 -10.98 12.01
C ALA A 196 -15.49 -11.33 10.57
N TYR A 197 -16.36 -11.07 9.59
CA TYR A 197 -16.02 -11.24 8.18
C TYR A 197 -14.93 -10.26 7.72
N LEU A 198 -14.99 -8.98 8.14
CA LEU A 198 -13.97 -7.99 7.81
C LEU A 198 -12.56 -8.41 8.27
N ARG A 199 -12.45 -9.17 9.37
CA ARG A 199 -11.17 -9.73 9.85
C ARG A 199 -10.62 -10.87 9.00
N THR A 200 -11.44 -11.46 8.14
CA THR A 200 -10.99 -12.47 7.17
C THR A 200 -10.43 -11.87 5.90
N LEU A 201 -10.70 -10.58 5.64
CA LEU A 201 -10.20 -9.89 4.46
C LEU A 201 -8.68 -9.71 4.60
N LYS A 202 -7.96 -10.24 3.61
CA LYS A 202 -6.50 -10.13 3.51
C LYS A 202 -6.16 -9.27 2.30
N PRO A 203 -5.02 -8.54 2.33
CA PRO A 203 -4.50 -7.97 1.09
C PRO A 203 -4.25 -9.12 0.09
N PRO A 204 -4.26 -8.84 -1.22
CA PRO A 204 -3.95 -9.86 -2.23
C PRO A 204 -2.67 -10.61 -1.85
N VAL A 205 -2.73 -11.94 -1.94
CA VAL A 205 -1.61 -12.81 -1.56
C VAL A 205 -0.48 -12.60 -2.56
N ILE A 206 0.60 -11.96 -2.13
CA ILE A 206 1.91 -12.11 -2.78
C ILE A 206 2.36 -13.55 -2.48
N ARG A 207 2.66 -14.35 -3.51
CA ARG A 207 3.08 -15.76 -3.36
C ARG A 207 4.30 -15.89 -2.42
N GLN A 208 4.31 -16.95 -1.61
CA GLN A 208 5.45 -17.31 -0.75
C GLN A 208 6.71 -17.57 -1.60
N GLY A 209 7.85 -17.05 -1.17
CA GLY A 209 9.14 -17.14 -1.88
C GLY A 209 9.54 -15.86 -2.61
N MET A 210 8.64 -14.89 -2.71
CA MET A 210 8.88 -13.58 -3.35
C MET A 210 9.05 -12.43 -2.35
N GLU A 211 9.14 -12.72 -1.04
CA GLU A 211 9.29 -11.69 0.00
C GLU A 211 10.48 -10.75 -0.25
N GLU A 212 11.59 -11.26 -0.81
CA GLU A 212 12.79 -10.48 -1.12
C GLU A 212 12.55 -9.42 -2.22
N TRP A 213 11.58 -9.67 -3.11
CA TRP A 213 11.29 -8.80 -4.25
C TRP A 213 10.12 -7.84 -4.00
N ARG A 214 9.48 -7.94 -2.83
CA ARG A 214 8.33 -7.12 -2.46
C ARG A 214 8.71 -5.63 -2.41
N GLY A 215 8.06 -4.83 -3.25
CA GLY A 215 8.30 -3.38 -3.34
C GLY A 215 9.56 -2.99 -4.11
N LYS A 216 10.33 -3.94 -4.66
CA LYS A 216 11.42 -3.64 -5.60
C LYS A 216 10.83 -3.31 -6.98
N PRO A 217 11.36 -2.30 -7.69
CA PRO A 217 10.83 -1.89 -8.99
C PRO A 217 11.18 -2.87 -10.12
N ALA A 218 12.16 -3.75 -9.92
CA ALA A 218 12.67 -4.66 -10.94
C ALA A 218 13.14 -5.99 -10.34
N TYR A 219 13.05 -7.03 -11.16
CA TYR A 219 13.69 -8.33 -10.99
C TYR A 219 15.05 -8.30 -11.68
N ILE A 220 16.07 -8.86 -11.04
CA ILE A 220 17.45 -8.93 -11.55
C ILE A 220 17.95 -10.36 -11.36
N MET A 221 18.36 -11.01 -12.43
CA MET A 221 18.97 -12.35 -12.43
C MET A 221 20.34 -12.30 -13.10
N GLU A 222 21.30 -13.05 -12.59
CA GLU A 222 22.62 -13.23 -13.23
C GLU A 222 22.55 -14.45 -14.14
N SER A 223 22.93 -14.29 -15.41
CA SER A 223 23.00 -15.38 -16.37
C SER A 223 24.36 -16.08 -16.28
N PRO A 224 24.42 -17.41 -16.31
CA PRO A 224 25.68 -18.16 -16.37
C PRO A 224 26.33 -18.14 -17.77
N TYR A 225 25.61 -17.62 -18.77
CA TYR A 225 26.06 -17.55 -20.17
C TYR A 225 26.68 -16.20 -20.52
N ASP A 226 27.39 -16.15 -21.64
CA ASP A 226 27.83 -14.88 -22.22
C ASP A 226 26.67 -14.04 -22.76
N PHE A 227 26.93 -12.76 -22.98
CA PHE A 227 25.92 -11.77 -23.36
C PHE A 227 25.09 -12.18 -24.58
N ASP A 228 25.76 -12.65 -25.64
CA ASP A 228 25.11 -12.93 -26.91
C ASP A 228 24.23 -14.19 -26.79
N THR A 229 24.71 -15.22 -26.08
CA THR A 229 23.91 -16.40 -25.75
C THR A 229 22.72 -16.05 -24.85
N THR A 230 22.89 -15.24 -23.80
CA THR A 230 21.78 -14.82 -22.93
C THR A 230 20.70 -14.07 -23.71
N VAL A 231 21.08 -13.18 -24.64
CA VAL A 231 20.13 -12.45 -25.49
C VAL A 231 19.30 -13.42 -26.33
N GLU A 232 19.91 -14.43 -26.93
CA GLU A 232 19.19 -15.43 -27.72
C GLU A 232 18.32 -16.34 -26.85
N ASN A 233 18.79 -16.76 -25.67
CA ASN A 233 17.99 -17.55 -24.72
C ASN A 233 16.73 -16.79 -24.29
N VAL A 234 16.84 -15.49 -23.96
CA VAL A 234 15.66 -14.66 -23.63
C VAL A 234 14.68 -14.60 -24.81
N LYS A 235 15.16 -14.45 -26.05
CA LYS A 235 14.28 -14.43 -27.23
C LYS A 235 13.59 -15.78 -27.47
N GLN A 236 14.30 -16.88 -27.26
CA GLN A 236 13.74 -18.22 -27.40
C GLN A 236 12.67 -18.47 -26.35
N ALA A 237 12.95 -18.18 -25.07
CA ALA A 237 11.99 -18.30 -23.98
C ALA A 237 10.74 -17.43 -24.20
N LEU A 238 10.92 -16.18 -24.65
CA LEU A 238 9.81 -15.29 -25.01
C LEU A 238 8.95 -15.87 -26.15
N THR A 239 9.59 -16.44 -27.17
CA THR A 239 8.89 -17.07 -28.30
C THR A 239 8.13 -18.31 -27.85
N GLY A 240 8.73 -19.16 -27.00
CA GLY A 240 8.10 -20.33 -26.39
C GLY A 240 6.90 -19.96 -25.52
N ALA A 241 6.96 -18.82 -24.83
CA ALA A 241 5.86 -18.24 -24.07
C ALA A 241 4.82 -17.49 -24.93
N ASN A 242 4.88 -17.62 -26.26
CA ASN A 242 3.98 -17.00 -27.24
C ASN A 242 3.97 -15.45 -27.22
N PHE A 243 5.07 -14.82 -26.81
CA PHE A 243 5.24 -13.39 -27.02
C PHE A 243 5.77 -13.09 -28.40
N ARG A 244 5.34 -11.96 -28.95
CA ARG A 244 5.94 -11.40 -30.16
C ARG A 244 6.98 -10.37 -29.77
N ILE A 245 8.16 -10.54 -30.35
CA ILE A 245 9.32 -9.69 -30.10
C ILE A 245 9.33 -8.56 -31.13
N PHE A 246 9.55 -7.34 -30.65
CA PHE A 246 9.74 -6.14 -31.48
C PHE A 246 11.23 -5.90 -31.71
N PRO A 247 11.61 -5.08 -32.70
CA PRO A 247 13.01 -4.71 -32.89
C PRO A 247 13.65 -4.22 -31.59
N GLN A 248 14.73 -4.89 -31.19
CA GLN A 248 15.51 -4.56 -30.01
C GLN A 248 16.24 -3.24 -30.22
N ARG A 249 16.55 -2.54 -29.13
CA ARG A 249 17.37 -1.33 -29.15
C ARG A 249 18.41 -1.41 -28.05
N TYR A 250 19.61 -0.89 -28.30
CA TYR A 250 20.56 -0.69 -27.21
C TYR A 250 20.03 0.42 -26.28
N LEU A 251 20.33 0.32 -24.99
CA LEU A 251 19.77 1.23 -23.98
C LEU A 251 20.12 2.70 -24.24
N GLU A 252 21.30 2.93 -24.81
CA GLU A 252 21.82 4.27 -25.12
C GLU A 252 21.58 4.69 -26.58
N GLN A 253 20.89 3.85 -27.38
CA GLN A 253 20.72 4.08 -28.81
C GLN A 253 19.86 5.33 -29.10
N GLY A 254 20.50 6.37 -29.60
CA GLY A 254 19.90 7.69 -29.82
C GLY A 254 20.05 8.65 -28.65
N LEU A 255 20.75 8.24 -27.58
CA LEU A 255 21.17 9.08 -26.46
C LEU A 255 22.68 9.38 -26.52
N ALA A 256 23.48 8.40 -26.98
CA ALA A 256 24.89 8.56 -27.31
C ALA A 256 25.07 8.75 -28.84
N ASP A 257 26.23 9.27 -29.24
CA ASP A 257 26.64 9.24 -30.64
C ASP A 257 26.68 7.81 -31.18
N GLU A 258 26.39 7.63 -32.47
CA GLU A 258 26.18 6.31 -33.09
C GLU A 258 27.37 5.35 -32.92
N PHE A 259 28.59 5.89 -32.72
CA PHE A 259 29.81 5.10 -32.56
C PHE A 259 30.14 4.77 -31.10
N SER A 260 29.51 5.44 -30.13
CA SER A 260 29.75 5.23 -28.71
C SER A 260 28.61 4.49 -28.00
N VAL A 261 27.58 4.07 -28.74
CA VAL A 261 26.47 3.28 -28.18
C VAL A 261 27.01 1.99 -27.58
N ASN A 262 26.75 1.77 -26.28
CA ASN A 262 27.12 0.53 -25.64
C ASN A 262 26.29 -0.65 -26.18
N THR A 263 26.92 -1.50 -26.99
CA THR A 263 26.29 -2.68 -27.60
C THR A 263 26.12 -3.86 -26.64
N ARG A 264 26.66 -3.76 -25.43
CA ARG A 264 26.52 -4.74 -24.34
C ARG A 264 25.36 -4.45 -23.40
N GLN A 265 24.44 -3.59 -23.81
CA GLN A 265 23.22 -3.25 -23.06
C GLN A 265 22.03 -3.16 -24.01
N VAL A 266 21.19 -4.19 -24.05
CA VAL A 266 20.07 -4.28 -24.98
C VAL A 266 18.73 -4.39 -24.26
N SER A 267 17.72 -3.68 -24.78
CA SER A 267 16.33 -3.82 -24.36
C SER A 267 15.57 -4.67 -25.38
N ILE A 268 15.18 -5.88 -24.96
CA ILE A 268 14.33 -6.78 -25.73
C ILE A 268 12.88 -6.41 -25.41
N ARG A 269 12.22 -5.84 -26.40
CA ARG A 269 10.83 -5.37 -26.29
C ARG A 269 9.90 -6.45 -26.81
N PHE A 270 8.87 -6.80 -26.05
CA PHE A 270 7.94 -7.87 -26.43
C PHE A 270 6.53 -7.59 -25.94
N CYS A 271 5.55 -8.23 -26.58
CA CYS A 271 4.16 -8.18 -26.13
C CYS A 271 3.38 -9.39 -26.62
N ASN A 272 2.35 -9.77 -25.87
CA ASN A 272 1.37 -10.75 -26.32
C ASN A 272 0.18 -9.99 -26.88
N PHE A 273 -0.08 -10.08 -28.18
CA PHE A 273 -1.12 -9.29 -28.84
C PHE A 273 -2.54 -9.68 -28.43
N LYS A 274 -2.76 -10.95 -28.07
CA LYS A 274 -4.05 -11.44 -27.59
C LYS A 274 -4.38 -10.83 -26.22
N GLU A 275 -3.40 -10.81 -25.33
CA GLU A 275 -3.55 -10.21 -24.00
C GLU A 275 -3.48 -8.68 -24.04
N LEU A 276 -2.73 -8.09 -24.98
CA LEU A 276 -2.58 -6.64 -25.12
C LEU A 276 -3.91 -5.94 -25.38
N TYR A 277 -4.72 -6.48 -26.31
CA TYR A 277 -6.02 -5.91 -26.62
C TYR A 277 -6.95 -5.97 -25.41
N HIS A 278 -6.94 -7.09 -24.69
CA HIS A 278 -7.70 -7.26 -23.45
C HIS A 278 -7.23 -6.26 -22.38
N LEU A 279 -5.92 -6.18 -22.13
CA LEU A 279 -5.29 -5.27 -21.17
C LEU A 279 -5.61 -3.79 -21.44
N LEU A 280 -5.50 -3.35 -22.70
CA LEU A 280 -5.81 -1.96 -23.07
C LEU A 280 -7.31 -1.63 -22.93
N ASN A 281 -8.19 -2.62 -23.07
CA ASN A 281 -9.62 -2.45 -22.81
C ASN A 281 -9.94 -2.38 -21.31
N ILE A 282 -9.17 -3.09 -20.45
CA ILE A 282 -9.27 -2.94 -19.01
C ILE A 282 -8.82 -1.54 -18.58
N ASP A 283 -7.66 -1.09 -19.08
CA ASP A 283 -7.14 0.24 -18.80
C ASP A 283 -6.20 0.74 -19.92
N PRO A 284 -6.59 1.76 -20.69
CA PRO A 284 -5.77 2.28 -21.78
C PRO A 284 -4.47 2.93 -21.29
N ARG A 285 -4.37 3.29 -19.99
CA ARG A 285 -3.16 3.89 -19.41
C ARG A 285 -1.97 2.92 -19.41
N LEU A 286 -2.20 1.62 -19.55
CA LEU A 286 -1.13 0.64 -19.72
C LEU A 286 -0.25 0.92 -20.93
N GLY A 287 -0.76 1.65 -21.94
CA GLY A 287 0.05 2.10 -23.07
C GLY A 287 1.31 2.89 -22.67
N THR A 288 1.35 3.46 -21.45
CA THR A 288 2.53 4.15 -20.91
C THR A 288 3.67 3.22 -20.48
N VAL A 289 3.36 1.96 -20.18
CA VAL A 289 4.32 0.95 -19.71
C VAL A 289 4.54 -0.18 -20.70
N LEU A 290 3.74 -0.22 -21.77
CA LEU A 290 3.83 -1.17 -22.86
C LEU A 290 4.71 -0.64 -24.01
N PRO A 291 5.33 -1.51 -24.82
CA PRO A 291 5.43 -2.96 -24.65
C PRO A 291 6.32 -3.34 -23.45
N CYS A 292 6.15 -4.56 -22.94
CA CYS A 292 7.00 -5.14 -21.91
C CYS A 292 8.46 -5.19 -22.38
N ARG A 293 9.40 -5.19 -21.41
CA ARG A 293 10.83 -5.15 -21.68
C ARG A 293 11.59 -6.07 -20.73
N ILE A 294 12.53 -6.81 -21.29
CA ILE A 294 13.61 -7.45 -20.55
C ILE A 294 14.90 -6.83 -21.08
N ASN A 295 15.72 -6.31 -20.17
CA ASN A 295 17.03 -5.78 -20.50
C ASN A 295 18.09 -6.85 -20.22
N VAL A 296 19.01 -7.05 -21.16
CA VAL A 296 20.22 -7.84 -20.95
C VAL A 296 21.41 -6.89 -20.94
N ILE A 297 22.21 -6.93 -19.88
CA ILE A 297 23.31 -6.00 -19.64
C ILE A 297 24.55 -6.79 -19.22
N GLU A 298 25.67 -6.60 -19.93
CA GLU A 298 26.97 -7.06 -19.46
C GLU A 298 27.66 -5.92 -18.68
N ARG A 299 28.02 -6.17 -17.43
CA ARG A 299 28.71 -5.21 -16.57
C ARG A 299 29.59 -5.94 -15.56
N ASP A 300 30.82 -5.48 -15.38
CA ASP A 300 31.77 -6.02 -14.41
C ASP A 300 32.01 -7.54 -14.58
N GLY A 301 32.02 -8.01 -15.84
CA GLY A 301 32.21 -9.43 -16.19
C GLY A 301 30.99 -10.32 -15.92
N LYS A 302 29.85 -9.74 -15.58
CA LYS A 302 28.59 -10.44 -15.32
C LYS A 302 27.54 -10.07 -16.35
N VAL A 303 26.69 -11.02 -16.71
CA VAL A 303 25.53 -10.79 -17.58
C VAL A 303 24.27 -10.78 -16.73
N LEU A 304 23.53 -9.68 -16.77
CA LEU A 304 22.33 -9.47 -15.97
C LEU A 304 21.09 -9.44 -16.87
N VAL A 305 20.06 -10.19 -16.47
CA VAL A 305 18.72 -10.16 -17.05
C VAL A 305 17.81 -9.39 -16.11
N ILE A 306 17.22 -8.30 -16.60
CA ILE A 306 16.48 -7.34 -15.77
C ILE A 306 15.09 -7.13 -16.36
N SER A 307 14.05 -7.27 -15.54
CA SER A 307 12.67 -6.97 -15.92
C SER A 307 11.98 -6.09 -14.89
N ALA A 308 10.99 -5.32 -15.31
CA ALA A 308 10.15 -4.57 -14.39
C ALA A 308 9.35 -5.54 -13.50
N ASN A 309 9.14 -5.18 -12.24
CA ASN A 309 8.19 -5.88 -11.39
C ASN A 309 6.77 -5.51 -11.83
N VAL A 310 6.18 -6.33 -12.71
CA VAL A 310 4.89 -6.02 -13.35
C VAL A 310 3.74 -6.06 -12.35
N ALA A 311 3.77 -6.92 -11.33
CA ALA A 311 2.74 -6.90 -10.28
C ALA A 311 2.80 -5.59 -9.49
N GLN A 312 3.98 -5.14 -9.08
CA GLN A 312 4.17 -3.85 -8.42
C GLN A 312 3.77 -2.68 -9.33
N LEU A 313 4.13 -2.74 -10.61
CA LEU A 313 3.75 -1.74 -11.61
C LEU A 313 2.23 -1.67 -11.80
N ALA A 314 1.55 -2.82 -11.83
CA ALA A 314 0.10 -2.91 -11.95
C ALA A 314 -0.63 -2.22 -10.79
N THR A 315 -0.07 -2.27 -9.57
CA THR A 315 -0.65 -1.55 -8.42
C THR A 315 -0.69 -0.03 -8.60
N LEU A 316 0.20 0.54 -9.43
CA LEU A 316 0.21 1.98 -9.71
C LEU A 316 -1.05 2.43 -10.47
N PHE A 317 -1.68 1.52 -11.22
CA PHE A 317 -2.89 1.80 -11.97
C PHE A 317 -4.15 1.74 -11.10
N ASN A 318 -4.07 1.19 -9.88
CA ASN A 318 -5.17 1.09 -8.90
C ASN A 318 -6.44 0.51 -9.54
N ASN A 319 -6.25 -0.61 -10.24
CA ASN A 319 -7.29 -1.38 -10.90
C ASN A 319 -7.10 -2.85 -10.50
N GLN A 320 -8.12 -3.45 -9.85
CA GLN A 320 -8.05 -4.81 -9.34
C GLN A 320 -7.87 -5.83 -10.47
N GLU A 321 -8.61 -5.68 -11.57
CA GLU A 321 -8.52 -6.57 -12.73
C GLU A 321 -7.11 -6.52 -13.32
N LEU A 322 -6.49 -5.33 -13.36
CA LEU A 322 -5.08 -5.20 -13.74
C LEU A 322 -4.11 -5.76 -12.71
N SER A 323 -4.42 -5.66 -11.42
CA SER A 323 -3.55 -6.18 -10.37
C SER A 323 -3.49 -7.71 -10.44
N GLU A 324 -4.62 -8.35 -10.70
CA GLU A 324 -4.71 -9.80 -10.93
C GLU A 324 -3.96 -10.20 -12.21
N VAL A 325 -4.16 -9.49 -13.32
CA VAL A 325 -3.41 -9.76 -14.56
C VAL A 325 -1.92 -9.44 -14.40
N GLY A 326 -1.55 -8.45 -13.59
CA GLY A 326 -0.16 -8.08 -13.30
C GLY A 326 0.59 -9.20 -12.58
N VAL A 327 -0.05 -9.89 -11.63
CA VAL A 327 0.51 -11.09 -10.97
C VAL A 327 0.68 -12.23 -11.97
N LEU A 328 -0.31 -12.48 -12.83
CA LEU A 328 -0.20 -13.53 -13.86
C LEU A 328 0.93 -13.22 -14.86
N MET A 329 1.03 -11.96 -15.31
CA MET A 329 2.07 -11.54 -16.25
C MET A 329 3.46 -11.58 -15.62
N GLU A 330 3.58 -11.24 -14.34
CA GLU A 330 4.81 -11.39 -13.58
C GLU A 330 5.29 -12.85 -13.56
N GLU A 331 4.41 -13.81 -13.30
CA GLU A 331 4.75 -15.24 -13.28
C GLU A 331 5.33 -15.70 -14.63
N VAL A 332 4.70 -15.30 -15.73
CA VAL A 332 5.17 -15.64 -17.07
C VAL A 332 6.52 -15.00 -17.36
N ILE A 333 6.71 -13.73 -16.99
CA ILE A 333 7.99 -13.02 -17.20
C ILE A 333 9.11 -13.63 -16.37
N LEU A 334 8.84 -14.02 -15.12
CA LEU A 334 9.84 -14.68 -14.28
C LEU A 334 10.21 -16.06 -14.83
N ALA A 335 9.24 -16.85 -15.28
CA ALA A 335 9.52 -18.13 -15.93
C ALA A 335 10.40 -17.97 -17.19
N VAL A 336 10.15 -16.94 -17.99
CA VAL A 336 11.01 -16.60 -19.14
C VAL A 336 12.43 -16.23 -18.71
N MET A 337 12.58 -15.44 -17.64
CA MET A 337 13.89 -15.05 -17.13
C MET A 337 14.66 -16.25 -16.56
N GLU A 338 13.98 -17.13 -15.83
CA GLU A 338 14.54 -18.38 -15.30
C GLU A 338 14.97 -19.30 -16.45
N GLU A 339 14.09 -19.59 -17.40
CA GLU A 339 14.43 -20.41 -18.58
C GLU A 339 15.62 -19.86 -19.37
N ALA A 340 15.76 -18.53 -19.46
CA ALA A 340 16.87 -17.91 -20.14
C ALA A 340 18.20 -17.94 -19.37
N THR A 341 18.16 -18.23 -18.06
CA THR A 341 19.31 -18.20 -17.14
C THR A 341 19.63 -19.55 -16.51
N LEU A 342 18.83 -20.59 -16.78
CA LEU A 342 19.12 -22.00 -16.51
C LEU A 342 20.16 -22.52 -17.50
#